data_AF-A0A163UCG7-F1
#
_entry.id   AF-A0A163UCG7-F1
#
_cell.length_a   1.000
_cell.length_b   1.000
_cell.length_c   1.000
_cell.angle_alpha   90.00
_cell.angle_beta   90.00
_cell.angle_gamma   90.00
#
_symmetry.space_group_name_H-M   'P 1'
#
loop_
_entity.id
_entity.type
_entity.pdbx_description
1 polymer ?
#
loop_
_entity_poly.entity_id
_entity_poly.type
_entity_poly.pdbx_seq_one_letter_code
_entity_poly.pdbx_strand_id
1 'polypeptide(L)'
;MISHDRTGTRPLLHPCDNGSLSKEIRHVLRRPDLSDDILRQILAEHSFDGDTTLSADAFLDGKGRAGERAGVIRTMIVPPPLHCLDMPAHDLEPPLSRRLAPLAALWERLLHLVRPQMKRTPPPLRNR
;
A
#
# COMPACT_ATOMS: atom_id res chain seq x y z
N MET A 1 40.34 3.61 -9.01
CA MET A 1 39.48 2.72 -8.18
C MET A 1 38.55 3.63 -7.39
N ILE A 2 37.25 3.44 -7.57
CA ILE A 2 36.20 4.34 -7.06
C ILE A 2 35.97 4.02 -5.59
N SER A 3 36.29 4.96 -4.71
CA SER A 3 36.03 4.86 -3.27
C SER A 3 34.63 5.39 -2.99
N HIS A 4 33.67 4.48 -2.79
CA HIS A 4 32.30 4.82 -2.44
C HIS A 4 32.18 5.24 -0.97
N ASP A 5 31.69 6.47 -0.81
CA ASP A 5 30.78 6.98 0.21
C ASP A 5 30.80 6.32 1.59
N ARG A 6 31.53 7.00 2.47
CA ARG A 6 31.39 6.97 3.92
C ARG A 6 30.00 7.55 4.28
N THR A 7 28.94 6.76 4.10
CA THR A 7 27.64 7.07 4.69
C THR A 7 27.78 6.99 6.20
N GLY A 8 27.76 8.16 6.83
CA GLY A 8 27.86 8.31 8.27
C GLY A 8 26.79 7.49 8.97
N THR A 9 27.21 6.37 9.57
CA THR A 9 26.49 5.77 10.67
C THR A 9 26.64 6.73 11.85
N ARG A 10 25.73 7.70 11.94
CA ARG A 10 25.61 8.52 13.15
C ARG A 10 25.38 7.55 14.31
N PRO A 11 26.15 7.64 15.40
CA PRO A 11 25.85 6.88 16.61
C PRO A 11 24.45 7.28 17.06
N LEU A 12 23.59 6.30 17.30
CA LEU A 12 22.23 6.47 17.80
C LEU A 12 22.31 7.21 19.15
N LEU A 13 22.08 8.52 19.10
CA LEU A 13 22.01 9.38 20.28
C LEU A 13 20.71 9.08 21.02
N HIS A 14 20.89 8.80 22.31
CA HIS A 14 19.95 8.78 23.42
C HIS A 14 18.90 7.65 23.50
N PRO A 15 18.78 6.99 24.68
CA PRO A 15 17.60 6.19 25.02
C PRO A 15 16.43 7.16 25.15
N CYS A 16 15.46 7.08 24.25
CA CYS A 16 14.22 7.83 24.40
C CYS A 16 13.54 7.38 25.70
N ASP A 17 13.45 8.32 26.64
CA ASP A 17 12.74 8.23 27.91
C ASP A 17 11.37 7.58 27.75
N ASN A 18 11.17 6.35 28.25
CA ASN A 18 9.90 5.65 28.59
C ASN A 18 8.65 6.00 27.75
N GLY A 19 8.87 6.36 26.50
CA GLY A 19 8.01 7.23 25.71
C GLY A 19 7.62 6.50 24.46
N SER A 20 6.92 5.40 24.72
CA SER A 20 6.22 4.54 23.78
C SER A 20 7.14 3.76 22.85
N LEU A 21 7.42 2.51 23.22
CA LEU A 21 7.87 1.41 22.37
C LEU A 21 7.35 1.53 20.90
N SER A 22 6.10 1.97 20.72
CA SER A 22 5.50 2.29 19.43
C SER A 22 6.34 3.25 18.56
N LYS A 23 6.96 4.28 19.13
CA LYS A 23 7.85 5.20 18.40
C LYS A 23 9.14 4.51 17.97
N GLU A 24 9.71 3.65 18.81
CA GLU A 24 10.88 2.84 18.45
C GLU A 24 10.53 1.87 17.32
N ILE A 25 9.38 1.21 17.40
CA ILE A 25 8.86 0.32 16.35
C ILE A 25 8.71 1.06 15.03
N ARG A 26 8.01 2.21 15.02
CA ARG A 26 7.86 3.05 13.81
C ARG A 26 9.20 3.48 13.23
N HIS A 27 10.17 3.82 14.08
CA HIS A 27 11.49 4.26 13.66
C HIS A 27 12.29 3.13 13.01
N VAL A 28 12.35 1.96 13.67
CA VAL A 28 13.10 0.79 13.17
C VAL A 28 12.48 0.25 11.88
N LEU A 29 11.15 0.20 11.79
CA LEU A 29 10.44 -0.26 10.60
C LEU A 29 10.33 0.81 9.51
N ARG A 30 10.68 2.08 9.80
CA ARG A 30 10.49 3.23 8.92
C ARG A 30 9.05 3.40 8.44
N ARG A 31 8.09 3.10 9.33
CA ARG A 31 6.65 3.10 9.08
C ARG A 31 5.94 4.10 9.98
N PRO A 32 6.00 5.42 9.68
CA PRO A 32 5.32 6.44 10.48
C PRO A 32 3.78 6.37 10.34
N ASP A 33 3.29 5.69 9.32
CA ASP A 33 1.88 5.47 9.00
C ASP A 33 1.16 4.52 9.97
N LEU A 34 1.89 3.71 10.75
CA LEU A 34 1.27 2.76 11.68
C LEU A 34 0.62 3.49 12.85
N SER A 35 -0.69 3.33 13.02
CA SER A 35 -1.43 3.84 14.18
C SER A 35 -1.06 3.07 15.44
N ASP A 36 -1.25 3.69 16.62
CA ASP A 36 -0.98 3.02 17.90
C ASP A 36 -1.86 1.79 18.11
N ASP A 37 -3.09 1.79 17.58
CA ASP A 37 -4.01 0.65 17.70
C ASP A 37 -3.53 -0.56 16.89
N ILE A 38 -3.05 -0.33 15.67
CA ILE A 38 -2.45 -1.38 14.83
C ILE A 38 -1.18 -1.93 15.52
N LEU A 39 -0.35 -1.06 16.09
CA LEU A 39 0.86 -1.48 16.80
C LEU A 39 0.52 -2.32 18.05
N ARG A 40 -0.52 -1.95 18.80
CA ARG A 40 -1.00 -2.75 19.94
C ARG A 40 -1.51 -4.12 19.51
N GLN A 41 -2.25 -4.19 18.41
CA GLN A 41 -2.71 -5.45 17.86
C GLN A 41 -1.54 -6.34 17.43
N ILE A 42 -0.58 -5.78 16.68
CA ILE A 42 0.63 -6.51 16.27
C ILE A 42 1.38 -7.04 17.49
N LEU A 43 1.56 -6.23 18.53
CA LEU A 43 2.25 -6.65 19.76
C LEU A 43 1.49 -7.76 20.52
N ALA A 44 0.17 -7.74 20.49
CA ALA A 44 -0.66 -8.78 21.12
C ALA A 44 -0.65 -10.09 20.34
N GLU A 45 -0.60 -10.03 19.01
CA GLU A 45 -0.59 -11.19 18.10
C GLU A 45 0.82 -11.74 17.85
N HIS A 46 1.87 -10.95 18.13
CA HIS A 46 3.24 -11.32 17.86
C HIS A 46 3.69 -12.47 18.78
N SER A 47 3.95 -13.63 18.18
CA SER A 47 4.65 -14.73 18.84
C SER A 47 6.14 -14.37 18.97
N PHE A 48 6.59 -14.14 20.19
CA PHE A 48 8.01 -14.05 20.51
C PHE A 48 8.61 -15.46 20.42
N ASP A 49 8.96 -15.87 19.20
CA ASP A 49 9.61 -17.16 18.99
C ASP A 49 10.97 -17.22 19.71
N GLY A 50 11.35 -18.42 20.14
CA GLY A 50 12.49 -18.70 21.02
C GLY A 50 13.87 -18.33 20.46
N ASP A 51 13.94 -17.89 19.20
CA ASP A 51 15.17 -17.39 18.57
C ASP A 51 15.46 -15.91 18.91
N THR A 52 14.56 -15.24 19.60
CA THR A 52 14.78 -13.87 20.07
C THR A 52 15.58 -13.86 21.37
N THR A 53 16.66 -13.07 21.43
CA THR A 53 17.53 -12.96 22.60
C THR A 53 16.88 -12.25 23.80
N LEU A 54 15.70 -11.64 23.59
CA LEU A 54 15.00 -10.83 24.57
C LEU A 54 13.60 -11.41 24.82
N SER A 55 13.28 -11.68 26.09
CA SER A 55 11.95 -12.14 26.49
C SER A 55 10.86 -11.11 26.18
N ALA A 56 9.65 -11.58 25.88
CA ALA A 56 8.47 -10.75 25.60
C ALA A 56 8.22 -9.67 26.66
N ASP A 57 8.22 -10.05 27.95
CA ASP A 57 7.97 -9.12 29.05
C ASP A 57 9.04 -8.02 29.13
N ALA A 58 10.31 -8.39 28.95
CA ALA A 58 11.40 -7.41 28.92
C ALA A 58 11.30 -6.47 27.71
N PHE A 59 10.87 -6.97 26.55
CA PHE A 59 10.65 -6.14 25.37
C PHE A 59 9.50 -5.14 25.58
N LEU A 60 8.36 -5.60 26.11
CA LEU A 60 7.18 -4.76 26.36
C LEU A 60 7.46 -3.70 27.45
N ASP A 61 8.29 -4.04 28.44
CA ASP A 61 8.80 -3.11 29.45
C ASP A 61 9.85 -2.12 28.90
N GLY A 62 10.23 -2.24 27.62
CA GLY A 62 11.27 -1.40 26.99
C GLY A 62 12.70 -1.70 27.46
N LYS A 63 12.93 -2.85 28.11
CA LYS A 63 14.24 -3.30 28.60
C LYS A 63 15.05 -3.95 27.46
N GLY A 64 16.34 -4.19 27.72
CA GLY A 64 17.28 -4.77 26.74
C GLY A 64 18.12 -3.74 25.99
N ARG A 65 19.06 -4.21 25.16
CA ARG A 65 19.88 -3.32 24.32
C ARG A 65 19.10 -2.90 23.07
N ALA A 66 19.39 -1.70 22.56
CA ALA A 66 18.73 -1.20 21.34
C ALA A 66 18.87 -2.14 20.14
N GLY A 67 20.01 -2.83 20.00
CA GLY A 67 20.21 -3.81 18.93
C GLY A 67 19.34 -5.06 19.05
N GLU A 68 19.11 -5.54 20.27
CA GLU A 68 18.26 -6.71 20.56
C GLU A 68 16.80 -6.38 20.30
N ARG A 69 16.33 -5.22 20.80
CA ARG A 69 14.97 -4.73 20.52
C ARG A 69 14.74 -4.51 19.04
N ALA A 70 15.70 -3.91 18.32
CA ALA A 70 15.59 -3.75 16.88
C ALA A 70 15.54 -5.09 16.13
N GLY A 71 16.21 -6.12 16.65
CA GLY A 71 16.12 -7.49 16.12
C GLY A 71 14.69 -8.02 16.20
N VAL A 72 14.07 -7.94 17.39
CA VAL A 72 12.67 -8.34 17.62
C VAL A 72 11.70 -7.52 16.77
N ILE A 73 11.89 -6.21 16.67
CA ILE A 73 11.01 -5.35 15.88
C ILE A 73 11.02 -5.74 14.40
N ARG A 74 12.17 -6.16 13.87
CA ARG A 74 12.30 -6.56 12.45
C ARG A 74 11.64 -7.89 12.13
N THR A 75 11.38 -8.74 13.12
CA THR A 75 10.65 -10.01 12.91
C THR A 75 9.14 -9.83 12.97
N MET A 76 8.65 -8.64 13.35
CA MET A 76 7.22 -8.37 13.42
C MET A 76 6.56 -8.43 12.05
N ILE A 77 5.43 -9.14 11.99
CA ILE A 77 4.55 -9.14 10.82
C ILE A 77 3.70 -7.86 10.88
N VAL A 78 3.86 -7.00 9.88
CA VAL A 78 3.21 -5.68 9.83
C VAL A 78 2.35 -5.58 8.57
N PRO A 79 1.14 -5.00 8.66
CA PRO A 79 0.28 -4.82 7.49
C PRO A 79 0.97 -3.97 6.41
N PRO A 80 0.58 -4.15 5.14
CA PRO A 80 1.13 -3.36 4.05
C PRO A 80 0.90 -1.86 4.26
N PRO A 81 1.78 -0.99 3.75
CA PRO A 81 1.60 0.46 3.85
C PRO A 81 0.30 0.86 3.14
N LEU A 82 -0.54 1.62 3.86
CA LEU A 82 -1.73 2.23 3.28
C LEU A 82 -1.29 3.39 2.39
N HIS A 83 -1.01 3.09 1.12
CA HIS A 83 -0.90 4.11 0.09
C HIS A 83 -2.30 4.50 -0.37
N CYS A 84 -3.00 5.28 0.46
CA CYS A 84 -4.18 5.99 -0.01
C CYS A 84 -3.67 7.08 -0.95
N LEU A 85 -3.60 6.77 -2.25
CA LEU A 85 -3.61 7.81 -3.26
C LEU A 85 -4.99 8.46 -3.14
N ASP A 86 -5.08 9.57 -2.41
CA ASP A 86 -6.28 10.40 -2.39
C ASP A 86 -6.54 10.82 -3.84
N MET A 87 -7.42 10.09 -4.52
CA MET A 87 -7.88 10.48 -5.83
C MET A 87 -8.74 11.72 -5.59
N PRO A 88 -8.34 12.90 -6.08
CA PRO A 88 -9.14 14.09 -5.90
C PRO A 88 -10.54 13.78 -6.41
N ALA A 89 -11.55 14.02 -5.58
CA ALA A 89 -12.93 13.90 -5.98
C ALA A 89 -13.16 14.90 -7.11
N HIS A 90 -13.03 14.44 -8.35
CA HIS A 90 -13.38 15.25 -9.51
C HIS A 90 -14.89 15.39 -9.45
N ASP A 91 -15.33 16.56 -9.01
CA ASP A 91 -16.71 16.97 -9.10
C ASP A 91 -17.02 17.22 -10.58
N LEU A 92 -17.29 16.13 -11.30
CA LEU A 92 -17.64 16.15 -12.69
C LEU A 92 -19.11 16.54 -12.75
N GLU A 93 -19.41 17.80 -12.50
CA GLU A 93 -20.68 18.41 -12.87
C GLU A 93 -20.53 19.08 -14.24
N PRO A 94 -21.30 18.66 -15.26
CA PRO A 94 -22.16 17.49 -15.31
C PRO A 94 -21.35 16.18 -15.46
N PRO A 95 -21.93 15.00 -15.10
CA PRO A 95 -21.23 13.72 -15.16
C PRO A 95 -20.75 13.42 -16.57
N LEU A 96 -19.68 12.62 -16.70
CA LEU A 96 -19.09 12.29 -18.00
C LEU A 96 -20.10 11.71 -18.99
N SER A 97 -21.08 10.94 -18.50
CA SER A 97 -22.19 10.41 -19.30
C SER A 97 -22.95 11.52 -20.03
N ARG A 98 -23.19 12.65 -19.35
CA ARG A 98 -23.88 13.81 -19.92
C ARG A 98 -22.97 14.62 -20.85
N ARG A 99 -21.68 14.71 -20.54
CA ARG A 99 -20.68 15.37 -21.42
C ARG A 99 -20.50 14.60 -22.74
N LEU A 100 -20.53 13.28 -22.70
CA LEU A 100 -20.30 12.40 -23.84
C LEU A 100 -21.58 11.97 -24.57
N ALA A 101 -22.78 12.29 -24.03
CA ALA A 101 -24.06 11.97 -24.66
C ALA A 101 -24.18 12.43 -26.13
N PRO A 102 -23.72 13.64 -26.54
CA PRO A 102 -23.78 14.06 -27.93
C PRO A 102 -22.91 13.17 -28.85
N LEU A 103 -21.76 12.72 -28.33
CA LEU A 103 -20.82 11.85 -29.03
C LEU A 103 -21.41 10.44 -29.18
N ALA A 104 -22.00 9.90 -28.12
CA ALA A 104 -22.71 8.63 -28.15
C ALA A 104 -23.86 8.65 -29.16
N ALA A 105 -24.67 9.72 -29.17
CA ALA A 105 -25.75 9.90 -30.13
C ALA A 105 -25.26 9.99 -31.59
N LEU A 106 -24.11 10.62 -31.82
CA LEU A 106 -23.49 10.67 -33.16
C LEU A 106 -23.07 9.26 -33.61
N TRP A 107 -22.43 8.50 -32.74
CA TRP A 107 -22.04 7.12 -33.04
C TRP A 107 -23.24 6.20 -33.26
N GLU A 108 -24.29 6.30 -32.44
CA GLU A 108 -25.52 5.53 -32.65
C GLU A 108 -26.14 5.81 -34.02
N ARG A 109 -26.24 7.09 -34.43
CA ARG A 109 -26.76 7.46 -35.74
C ARG A 109 -25.93 6.89 -36.89
N LEU A 110 -24.60 6.95 -36.77
CA LEU A 110 -23.69 6.37 -37.77
C LEU A 110 -23.84 4.85 -37.86
N LEU A 111 -23.93 4.18 -36.71
CA LEU A 111 -24.13 2.73 -36.67
C LEU A 111 -25.48 2.33 -37.25
N HIS A 112 -26.53 3.12 -37.03
CA HIS A 112 -27.85 2.88 -37.63
C HIS A 112 -27.83 2.93 -39.16
N LEU A 113 -26.98 3.76 -39.77
CA LEU A 113 -26.82 3.83 -41.23
C LEU A 113 -26.12 2.58 -41.80
N VAL A 114 -25.19 2.00 -41.04
CA VAL A 114 -24.38 0.85 -41.48
C VAL A 114 -25.04 -0.50 -41.12
N ARG A 115 -25.92 -0.52 -40.10
CA ARG A 115 -26.63 -1.73 -39.63
C ARG A 115 -27.36 -2.54 -40.72
N PRO A 116 -27.98 -1.95 -41.76
CA PRO A 116 -28.62 -2.71 -42.83
C PRO A 116 -27.63 -3.48 -43.70
N GLN A 117 -26.40 -2.97 -43.85
CA GLN A 117 -25.34 -3.59 -44.65
C GLN A 117 -24.70 -4.78 -43.92
N MET A 118 -24.63 -4.70 -42.59
CA MET A 118 -24.05 -5.74 -41.74
C MET A 118 -24.96 -6.97 -41.56
N LYS A 119 -26.25 -6.85 -41.91
CA LYS A 119 -27.24 -7.96 -41.83
C LYS A 119 -27.39 -8.75 -43.14
N ARG A 120 -26.63 -8.42 -44.18
CA ARG A 120 -26.67 -9.17 -45.45
C ARG A 120 -25.97 -10.51 -45.25
N THR A 121 -26.73 -11.56 -45.00
CA THR A 121 -26.25 -12.94 -45.19
C THR A 121 -25.93 -13.13 -46.68
N PRO A 122 -24.77 -13.70 -47.05
CA PRO A 122 -24.43 -13.93 -48.45
C PRO A 122 -25.53 -14.79 -49.10
N PRO A 123 -25.92 -14.50 -50.36
CA PRO A 123 -26.94 -15.29 -51.04
C PRO A 123 -26.47 -16.75 -51.15
N PRO A 124 -27.37 -17.74 -50.98
CA PRO A 124 -26.99 -19.14 -51.09
C PRO A 124 -26.41 -19.39 -52.48
N LEU A 125 -25.17 -19.90 -52.52
CA LEU A 125 -24.47 -20.23 -53.76
C LEU A 125 -25.27 -21.34 -54.46
N ARG A 126 -25.94 -20.99 -55.56
CA ARG A 126 -26.68 -21.95 -56.37
C ARG A 126 -25.66 -22.73 -57.20
N ASN A 127 -25.20 -23.87 -56.66
CA ASN A 127 -24.36 -24.81 -57.40
C ASN A 127 -25.11 -25.27 -58.66
N ARG A 128 -24.50 -25.01 -59.82
CA ARG A 128 -24.84 -25.60 -61.11
C ARG A 128 -23.83 -26.68 -61.44
#